data_AF-A0A3M6DAA2-F1
#
_entry.id   AF-A0A3M6DAA2-F1
#
_cell.length_a   1.000
_cell.length_b   1.000
_cell.length_c   1.000
_cell.angle_alpha   90.00
_cell.angle_beta   90.00
_cell.angle_gamma   90.00
#
_symmetry.space_group_name_H-M   'P 1'
#
loop_
_entity.id
_entity.type
_entity.pdbx_description
1 polymer ?
#
loop_
_entity_poly.entity_id
_entity_poly.type
_entity_poly.pdbx_seq_one_letter_code
_entity_poly.pdbx_strand_id
1 'polypeptide(L)'
;MDSRITAGADKAKMDSMRAILAEISATENKLLVARTQNMVDAKHLAIMILMCGGLAAAVLAAILATALGRSTTARLQLAIDAATAIVNGKLDTVIGTSSHDELPKAFDRMQNRLREMIQQISQAANQLVVAVQQISGASEQLSGAIQEQSTSASMMAATIEELTVSIHHVSENADEAHQLASRSGQQSRDGAQVIENTLSSMNGIARTVQLSSTQVAGLGQHSEHISSIISVIQGIADQTNLLALNAAIEAARAGEQGRGFAVVADEVRLLAQNTGKSTKGLPE
;
A
#
# COMPACT_ATOMS: atom_id res chain seq x y z
N MET A 1 23.21 -24.66 183.78
CA MET A 1 23.29 -23.20 183.64
C MET A 1 24.01 -22.92 182.33
N ASP A 2 23.48 -22.22 181.34
CA ASP A 2 22.14 -21.68 181.16
C ASP A 2 21.96 -21.43 179.65
N SER A 3 20.76 -21.68 179.17
CA SER A 3 20.33 -21.46 177.79
C SER A 3 20.05 -19.97 177.52
N ARG A 4 20.27 -19.51 176.28
CA ARG A 4 19.43 -18.57 175.47
C ARG A 4 20.18 -17.43 174.75
N ILE A 5 19.90 -17.35 173.44
CA ILE A 5 19.80 -16.16 172.56
C ILE A 5 21.09 -15.62 171.90
N THR A 6 21.29 -15.95 170.62
CA THR A 6 21.92 -15.09 169.60
C THR A 6 21.18 -15.19 168.25
N ALA A 7 19.84 -15.07 168.26
CA ALA A 7 18.98 -15.10 167.06
C ALA A 7 18.90 -13.73 166.29
N GLY A 8 19.70 -12.72 166.67
CA GLY A 8 19.61 -11.36 166.14
C GLY A 8 20.53 -11.02 164.96
N ALA A 9 21.69 -11.68 164.82
CA ALA A 9 22.71 -11.30 163.83
C ALA A 9 22.47 -11.88 162.42
N ASP A 10 21.92 -13.10 162.33
CA ASP A 10 21.63 -13.74 161.04
C ASP A 10 20.41 -13.13 160.33
N LYS A 11 19.46 -12.60 161.11
CA LYS A 11 18.29 -11.90 160.56
C LYS A 11 18.68 -10.61 159.85
N ALA A 12 19.62 -9.83 160.42
CA ALA A 12 20.12 -8.60 159.82
C ALA A 12 20.88 -8.85 158.50
N LYS A 13 21.70 -9.91 158.42
CA LYS A 13 22.38 -10.31 157.17
C LYS A 13 21.42 -10.85 156.11
N MET A 14 20.39 -11.60 156.51
CA MET A 14 19.35 -12.04 155.57
C MET A 14 18.48 -10.89 155.07
N ASP A 15 18.20 -9.89 155.90
CA ASP A 15 17.44 -8.70 155.49
C ASP A 15 18.28 -7.79 154.57
N SER A 16 19.60 -7.66 154.78
CA SER A 16 20.48 -6.96 153.83
C SER A 16 20.62 -7.70 152.50
N MET A 17 20.72 -9.03 152.53
CA MET A 17 20.73 -9.85 151.32
C MET A 17 19.40 -9.75 150.56
N ARG A 18 18.26 -9.73 151.26
CA ARG A 18 16.94 -9.48 150.67
C ARG A 18 16.85 -8.08 150.06
N ALA A 19 17.42 -7.06 150.70
CA ALA A 19 17.45 -5.70 150.16
C ALA A 19 18.26 -5.62 148.86
N ILE A 20 19.46 -6.23 148.81
CA ILE A 20 20.30 -6.25 147.60
C ILE A 20 19.64 -7.09 146.49
N LEU A 21 19.07 -8.25 146.81
CA LEU A 21 18.33 -9.06 145.84
C LEU A 21 17.09 -8.34 145.31
N ALA A 22 16.39 -7.57 146.16
CA ALA A 22 15.28 -6.74 145.74
C ALA A 22 15.72 -5.58 144.84
N GLU A 23 16.88 -4.97 145.10
CA GLU A 23 17.45 -3.89 144.28
C GLU A 23 17.96 -4.41 142.92
N ILE A 24 18.62 -5.56 142.89
CA ILE A 24 19.03 -6.24 141.65
C ILE A 24 17.78 -6.65 140.86
N SER A 25 16.79 -7.27 141.48
CA SER A 25 15.54 -7.64 140.82
C SER A 25 14.78 -6.42 140.29
N ALA A 26 14.77 -5.31 141.03
CA ALA A 26 14.16 -4.06 140.58
C ALA A 26 14.93 -3.43 139.41
N THR A 27 16.25 -3.50 139.41
CA THR A 27 17.11 -2.97 138.34
C THR A 27 17.03 -3.84 137.08
N GLU A 28 17.01 -5.16 137.24
CA GLU A 28 16.83 -6.14 136.17
C GLU A 28 15.44 -6.01 135.52
N ASN A 29 14.38 -5.89 136.33
CA ASN A 29 13.04 -5.60 135.81
C ASN A 29 12.99 -4.26 135.06
N LYS A 30 13.64 -3.19 135.58
CA LYS A 30 13.74 -1.92 134.85
C LYS A 30 14.49 -2.05 133.53
N LEU A 31 15.58 -2.81 133.49
CA LEU A 31 16.39 -3.01 132.28
C LEU A 31 15.66 -3.87 131.24
N LEU A 32 14.95 -4.92 131.68
CA LEU A 32 14.12 -5.75 130.82
C LEU A 32 12.99 -4.93 130.22
N VAL A 33 12.28 -4.13 131.02
CA VAL A 33 11.23 -3.21 130.56
C VAL A 33 11.79 -2.23 129.52
N ALA A 34 12.96 -1.62 129.78
CA ALA A 34 13.61 -0.71 128.83
C ALA A 34 14.03 -1.40 127.52
N ARG A 35 14.53 -2.64 127.56
CA ARG A 35 14.86 -3.41 126.35
C ARG A 35 13.61 -3.80 125.56
N THR A 36 12.55 -4.24 126.22
CA THR A 36 11.27 -4.51 125.55
C THR A 36 10.70 -3.25 124.91
N GLN A 37 10.83 -2.10 125.56
CA GLN A 37 10.36 -0.82 125.00
C GLN A 37 11.15 -0.43 123.74
N ASN A 38 12.49 -0.47 123.80
CA ASN A 38 13.34 -0.18 122.64
C ASN A 38 13.10 -1.15 121.47
N MET A 39 12.83 -2.44 121.75
CA MET A 39 12.49 -3.42 120.71
C MET A 39 11.12 -3.14 120.07
N VAL A 40 10.13 -2.70 120.86
CA VAL A 40 8.82 -2.30 120.36
C VAL A 40 8.93 -1.05 119.48
N ASP A 41 9.70 -0.04 119.92
CA ASP A 41 9.92 1.18 119.15
C ASP A 41 10.68 0.90 117.83
N ALA A 42 11.71 0.05 117.86
CA ALA A 42 12.43 -0.37 116.65
C ALA A 42 11.52 -1.15 115.68
N LYS A 43 10.65 -2.03 116.18
CA LYS A 43 9.65 -2.73 115.36
C LYS A 43 8.66 -1.75 114.73
N HIS A 44 8.16 -0.77 115.48
CA HIS A 44 7.26 0.26 114.96
C HIS A 44 7.93 1.10 113.88
N LEU A 45 9.19 1.49 114.07
CA LEU A 45 9.96 2.23 113.07
C LEU A 45 10.19 1.40 111.80
N ALA A 46 10.54 0.11 111.92
CA ALA A 46 10.70 -0.78 110.77
C ALA A 46 9.39 -0.97 109.98
N ILE A 47 8.26 -1.17 110.68
CA ILE A 47 6.93 -1.28 110.05
C ILE A 47 6.55 0.04 109.37
N MET A 48 6.80 1.19 110.01
CA MET A 48 6.53 2.51 109.42
C MET A 48 7.34 2.73 108.14
N ILE A 49 8.63 2.38 108.11
CA ILE A 49 9.46 2.49 106.91
C ILE A 49 8.95 1.57 105.79
N LEU A 50 8.58 0.32 106.12
CA LEU A 50 8.01 -0.62 105.14
C LEU A 50 6.66 -0.13 104.59
N MET A 51 5.78 0.40 105.43
CA MET A 51 4.49 0.93 105.02
C MET A 51 4.63 2.22 104.19
N CYS A 52 5.45 3.17 104.63
CA CYS A 52 5.71 4.40 103.89
C CYS A 52 6.45 4.13 102.58
N GLY A 53 7.45 3.22 102.59
CA GLY A 53 8.17 2.81 101.39
C GLY A 53 7.27 2.07 100.40
N GLY A 54 6.43 1.15 100.88
CA GLY A 54 5.43 0.44 100.07
C GLY A 54 4.38 1.39 99.48
N LEU A 55 3.89 2.34 100.27
CA LEU A 55 2.96 3.36 99.80
C LEU A 55 3.61 4.28 98.75
N ALA A 56 4.84 4.73 98.98
CA ALA A 56 5.58 5.55 98.02
C ALA A 56 5.82 4.80 96.69
N ALA A 57 6.20 3.52 96.76
CA ALA A 57 6.37 2.68 95.57
C ALA A 57 5.04 2.48 94.82
N ALA A 58 3.93 2.25 95.53
CA ALA A 58 2.61 2.12 94.92
C ALA A 58 2.15 3.42 94.24
N VAL A 59 2.37 4.58 94.88
CA VAL A 59 2.07 5.90 94.30
C VAL A 59 2.92 6.15 93.06
N LEU A 60 4.23 5.87 93.11
CA LEU A 60 5.12 6.04 91.97
C LEU A 60 4.70 5.13 90.80
N ALA A 61 4.34 3.87 91.08
CA ALA A 61 3.85 2.92 90.09
C ALA A 61 2.54 3.40 89.46
N ALA A 62 1.60 3.93 90.24
CA ALA A 62 0.34 4.49 89.73
C ALA A 62 0.57 5.74 88.86
N ILE A 63 1.50 6.63 89.26
CA ILE A 63 1.88 7.80 88.46
C ILE A 63 2.50 7.36 87.13
N LEU A 64 3.45 6.42 87.15
CA LEU A 64 4.07 5.90 85.93
C LEU A 64 3.04 5.19 85.03
N ALA A 65 2.20 4.33 85.59
CA ALA A 65 1.16 3.62 84.84
C ALA A 65 0.18 4.59 84.15
N THR A 66 -0.26 5.63 84.86
CA THR A 66 -1.17 6.64 84.30
C THR A 66 -0.47 7.56 83.30
N ALA A 67 0.79 7.94 83.54
CA ALA A 67 1.58 8.73 82.60
C ALA A 67 1.86 7.98 81.29
N LEU A 68 2.33 6.72 81.39
CA LEU A 68 2.55 5.86 80.22
C LEU A 68 1.23 5.61 79.49
N GLY A 69 0.17 5.21 80.22
CA GLY A 69 -1.15 4.94 79.64
C GLY A 69 -1.73 6.14 78.87
N ARG A 70 -1.66 7.34 79.45
CA ARG A 70 -2.09 8.58 78.76
C ARG A 70 -1.24 8.88 77.54
N SER A 71 0.09 8.74 77.64
CA SER A 71 0.99 9.03 76.53
C SER A 71 0.81 8.05 75.36
N THR A 72 0.64 6.76 75.62
CA THR A 72 0.44 5.74 74.59
C THR A 72 -0.94 5.87 73.94
N THR A 73 -2.00 6.09 74.74
CA THR A 73 -3.36 6.25 74.21
C THR A 73 -3.47 7.47 73.29
N ALA A 74 -2.87 8.61 73.69
CA ALA A 74 -2.88 9.81 72.85
C ALA A 74 -2.16 9.61 71.51
N ARG A 75 -1.02 8.90 71.51
CA ARG A 75 -0.27 8.58 70.28
C ARG A 75 -1.03 7.61 69.38
N LEU A 76 -1.69 6.60 69.97
CA LEU A 76 -2.50 5.65 69.22
C LEU A 76 -3.70 6.34 68.57
N GLN A 77 -4.33 7.29 69.28
CA GLN A 77 -5.45 8.05 68.74
C GLN A 77 -5.04 8.88 67.52
N LEU A 78 -3.89 9.57 67.58
CA LEU A 78 -3.36 10.30 66.42
C LEU A 78 -3.11 9.39 65.21
N ALA A 79 -2.61 8.17 65.44
CA ALA A 79 -2.42 7.19 64.36
C ALA A 79 -3.74 6.69 63.79
N ILE A 80 -4.76 6.46 64.63
CA ILE A 80 -6.12 6.07 64.20
C ILE A 80 -6.76 7.22 63.41
N ASP A 81 -6.63 8.45 63.86
CA ASP A 81 -7.19 9.62 63.18
C ASP A 81 -6.51 9.81 61.80
N ALA A 82 -5.18 9.64 61.72
CA ALA A 82 -4.43 9.66 60.47
C ALA A 82 -4.86 8.53 59.51
N ALA A 83 -4.99 7.30 60.02
CA ALA A 83 -5.48 6.17 59.22
C ALA A 83 -6.91 6.43 58.72
N THR A 84 -7.77 6.96 59.57
CA THR A 84 -9.17 7.30 59.24
C THR A 84 -9.22 8.42 58.19
N ALA A 85 -8.35 9.43 58.28
CA ALA A 85 -8.24 10.48 57.27
C ALA A 85 -7.82 9.89 55.91
N ILE A 86 -6.80 9.02 55.89
CA ILE A 86 -6.32 8.35 54.68
C ILE A 86 -7.42 7.49 54.04
N VAL A 87 -8.14 6.69 54.82
CA VAL A 87 -9.25 5.85 54.33
C VAL A 87 -10.38 6.70 53.73
N ASN A 88 -10.65 7.87 54.30
CA ASN A 88 -11.63 8.81 53.77
C ASN A 88 -11.11 9.66 52.60
N GLY A 89 -9.91 9.35 52.07
CA GLY A 89 -9.30 10.07 50.95
C GLY A 89 -8.76 11.46 51.29
N LYS A 90 -8.71 11.82 52.58
CA LYS A 90 -8.14 13.09 53.06
C LYS A 90 -6.63 12.92 53.22
N LEU A 91 -5.93 13.04 52.10
CA LEU A 91 -4.47 12.95 52.04
C LEU A 91 -3.77 14.29 52.22
N ASP A 92 -4.48 15.34 52.60
CA ASP A 92 -4.01 16.71 52.82
C ASP A 92 -3.84 17.06 54.31
N THR A 93 -4.25 16.16 55.21
CA THR A 93 -4.17 16.39 56.65
C THR A 93 -2.73 16.30 57.15
N VAL A 94 -2.27 17.33 57.87
CA VAL A 94 -0.93 17.32 58.48
C VAL A 94 -0.90 16.33 59.65
N ILE A 95 -0.05 15.32 59.55
CA ILE A 95 0.19 14.37 60.63
C ILE A 95 1.31 14.94 61.52
N GLY A 96 0.99 15.30 62.76
CA GLY A 96 1.95 15.86 63.70
C GLY A 96 3.04 14.85 64.07
N THR A 97 4.20 14.92 63.43
CA THR A 97 5.33 14.03 63.72
C THR A 97 6.19 14.61 64.85
N SER A 98 6.14 14.01 66.04
CA SER A 98 7.17 14.25 67.06
C SER A 98 8.48 13.54 66.70
N SER A 99 9.63 14.14 67.00
CA SER A 99 10.97 13.65 66.59
C SER A 99 11.27 12.19 67.00
N HIS A 100 10.65 11.70 68.08
CA HIS A 100 10.88 10.35 68.63
C HIS A 100 9.76 9.34 68.36
N ASP A 101 8.73 9.67 67.56
CA ASP A 101 7.61 8.76 67.30
C ASP A 101 7.63 8.23 65.87
N GLU A 102 7.81 6.92 65.72
CA GLU A 102 7.90 6.26 64.40
C GLU A 102 6.53 5.98 63.78
N LEU A 103 5.47 5.87 64.58
CA LEU A 103 4.12 5.59 64.08
C LEU A 103 3.57 6.76 63.24
N PRO A 104 3.50 8.02 63.74
CA PRO A 104 3.06 9.16 62.92
C PRO A 104 3.92 9.37 61.67
N LYS A 105 5.25 9.15 61.75
CA LYS A 105 6.16 9.23 60.60
C LYS A 105 5.83 8.20 59.52
N ALA A 106 5.47 6.97 59.89
CA ALA A 106 5.09 5.94 58.94
C ALA A 106 3.80 6.31 58.19
N PHE A 107 2.81 6.85 58.91
CA PHE A 107 1.56 7.33 58.30
C PHE A 107 1.78 8.55 57.40
N ASP A 108 2.66 9.48 57.78
CA ASP A 108 3.04 10.62 56.94
C ASP A 108 3.70 10.16 55.62
N ARG A 109 4.67 9.24 55.70
CA ARG A 109 5.27 8.64 54.49
C ARG A 109 4.23 7.92 53.63
N MET A 110 3.32 7.16 54.24
CA MET A 110 2.24 6.49 53.52
C MET A 110 1.31 7.50 52.82
N GLN A 111 0.90 8.56 53.52
CA GLN A 111 0.06 9.61 52.96
C GLN A 111 0.75 10.29 51.76
N ASN A 112 2.03 10.62 51.89
CA ASN A 112 2.82 11.22 50.81
C ASN A 112 2.91 10.29 49.60
N ARG A 113 3.18 8.99 49.80
CA ARG A 113 3.21 8.00 48.71
C ARG A 113 1.87 7.81 48.01
N LEU A 114 0.77 7.81 48.77
CA LEU A 114 -0.57 7.75 48.19
C LEU A 114 -0.88 9.01 47.38
N ARG A 115 -0.47 10.19 47.86
CA ARG A 115 -0.64 11.46 47.13
C ARG A 115 0.13 11.46 45.82
N GLU A 116 1.41 11.05 45.84
CA GLU A 116 2.23 10.88 44.63
C GLU A 116 1.57 9.92 43.62
N MET A 117 1.09 8.77 44.09
CA MET A 117 0.43 7.78 43.24
C MET A 117 -0.85 8.33 42.60
N ILE A 118 -1.70 9.03 43.36
CA ILE A 118 -2.93 9.63 42.83
C ILE A 118 -2.61 10.73 41.83
N GLN A 119 -1.57 11.54 42.07
CA GLN A 119 -1.12 12.54 41.11
C GLN A 119 -0.65 11.90 39.80
N GLN A 120 0.12 10.82 39.87
CA GLN A 120 0.57 10.08 38.69
C GLN A 120 -0.62 9.44 37.93
N ILE A 121 -1.58 8.86 38.64
CA ILE A 121 -2.80 8.29 38.05
C ILE A 121 -3.61 9.38 37.35
N SER A 122 -3.79 10.53 37.99
CA SER A 122 -4.49 11.68 37.41
C SER A 122 -3.79 12.20 36.15
N GLN A 123 -2.46 12.30 36.18
CA GLN A 123 -1.67 12.70 35.01
C GLN A 123 -1.81 11.68 33.86
N ALA A 124 -1.73 10.38 34.16
CA ALA A 124 -1.90 9.32 33.17
C ALA A 124 -3.32 9.32 32.58
N ALA A 125 -4.35 9.54 33.41
CA ALA A 125 -5.73 9.66 32.95
C ALA A 125 -5.91 10.86 32.00
N ASN A 126 -5.32 12.02 32.32
CA ASN A 126 -5.35 13.19 31.44
C ASN A 126 -4.63 12.93 30.11
N GLN A 127 -3.47 12.27 30.14
CA GLN A 127 -2.77 11.86 28.91
C GLN A 127 -3.60 10.89 28.07
N LEU A 128 -4.29 9.94 28.72
CA LEU A 128 -5.20 9.02 28.04
C LEU A 128 -6.36 9.76 27.37
N VAL A 129 -6.96 10.75 28.03
CA VAL A 129 -8.03 11.58 27.44
C VAL A 129 -7.53 12.31 26.18
N VAL A 130 -6.34 12.90 26.24
CA VAL A 130 -5.73 13.57 25.07
C VAL A 130 -5.49 12.58 23.93
N ALA A 131 -4.94 11.40 24.23
CA ALA A 131 -4.69 10.36 23.22
C ALA A 131 -5.99 9.87 22.56
N VAL A 132 -7.06 9.69 23.34
CA VAL A 132 -8.38 9.31 22.82
C VAL A 132 -8.94 10.41 21.90
N GLN A 133 -8.83 11.68 22.27
CA GLN A 133 -9.26 12.79 21.40
C GLN A 133 -8.48 12.83 20.08
N GLN A 134 -7.18 12.59 20.11
CA GLN A 134 -6.34 12.47 18.90
C GLN A 134 -6.79 11.30 18.01
N ILE A 135 -7.08 10.14 18.61
CA ILE A 135 -7.58 8.97 17.88
C ILE A 135 -8.94 9.24 17.25
N SER A 136 -9.86 9.92 17.96
CA SER A 136 -11.16 10.30 17.41
C SER A 136 -11.01 11.25 16.22
N GLY A 137 -10.17 12.29 16.33
CA GLY A 137 -9.91 13.20 15.21
C GLY A 137 -9.26 12.50 14.01
N ALA A 138 -8.30 11.61 14.26
CA ALA A 138 -7.68 10.80 13.20
C ALA A 138 -8.70 9.86 12.53
N SER A 139 -9.66 9.32 13.29
CA SER A 139 -10.72 8.44 12.77
C SER A 139 -11.71 9.22 11.89
N GLU A 140 -12.08 10.45 12.28
CA GLU A 140 -12.91 11.32 11.46
C GLU A 140 -12.22 11.70 10.14
N GLN A 141 -10.93 12.07 10.20
CA GLN A 141 -10.13 12.35 9.01
C GLN A 141 -10.02 11.13 8.09
N LEU A 142 -9.78 9.94 8.67
CA LEU A 142 -9.74 8.69 7.92
C LEU A 142 -11.10 8.38 7.25
N SER A 143 -12.21 8.63 7.94
CA SER A 143 -13.54 8.45 7.38
C SER A 143 -13.76 9.37 6.17
N GLY A 144 -13.31 10.63 6.24
CA GLY A 144 -13.34 11.55 5.10
C GLY A 144 -12.50 11.07 3.92
N ALA A 145 -11.27 10.62 4.19
CA ALA A 145 -10.38 10.07 3.17
C ALA A 145 -10.96 8.81 2.50
N ILE A 146 -11.63 7.93 3.26
CA ILE A 146 -12.32 6.75 2.70
C ILE A 146 -13.46 7.17 1.76
N GLN A 147 -14.20 8.23 2.07
CA GLN A 147 -15.27 8.73 1.20
C GLN A 147 -14.72 9.27 -0.13
N GLU A 148 -13.60 10.01 -0.09
CA GLU A 148 -12.91 10.49 -1.29
C GLU A 148 -12.34 9.33 -2.11
N GLN A 149 -11.74 8.32 -1.45
CA GLN A 149 -11.23 7.12 -2.10
C GLN A 149 -12.37 6.32 -2.76
N SER A 150 -13.52 6.18 -2.11
CA SER A 150 -14.70 5.53 -2.68
C SER A 150 -15.21 6.26 -3.93
N THR A 151 -15.23 7.60 -3.88
CA THR A 151 -15.62 8.43 -5.04
C THR A 151 -14.62 8.25 -6.19
N SER A 152 -13.33 8.26 -5.88
CA SER A 152 -12.26 8.02 -6.86
C SER A 152 -12.33 6.63 -7.49
N ALA A 153 -12.61 5.60 -6.70
CA ALA A 153 -12.81 4.25 -7.19
C ALA A 153 -14.04 4.15 -8.12
N SER A 154 -15.14 4.85 -7.81
CA SER A 154 -16.31 4.90 -8.68
C SER A 154 -16.01 5.61 -10.00
N MET A 155 -15.23 6.70 -9.98
CA MET A 155 -14.79 7.37 -11.21
C MET A 155 -13.87 6.47 -12.05
N MET A 156 -12.93 5.76 -11.42
CA MET A 156 -12.08 4.80 -12.11
C MET A 156 -12.90 3.69 -12.77
N ALA A 157 -13.93 3.17 -12.10
CA ALA A 157 -14.82 2.16 -12.68
C ALA A 157 -15.52 2.69 -13.93
N ALA A 158 -16.05 3.92 -13.89
CA ALA A 158 -16.66 4.56 -15.05
C ALA A 158 -15.66 4.77 -16.20
N THR A 159 -14.43 5.19 -15.90
CA THR A 159 -13.37 5.32 -16.92
C THR A 159 -13.00 3.97 -17.52
N ILE A 160 -13.00 2.89 -16.74
CA ILE A 160 -12.76 1.53 -17.24
C ILE A 160 -13.89 1.09 -18.18
N GLU A 161 -15.15 1.41 -17.88
CA GLU A 161 -16.28 1.16 -18.79
C GLU A 161 -16.10 1.92 -20.11
N GLU A 162 -15.74 3.21 -20.06
CA GLU A 162 -15.49 4.02 -21.26
C GLU A 162 -14.31 3.49 -22.09
N LEU A 163 -13.21 3.08 -21.43
CA LEU A 163 -12.07 2.44 -22.10
C LEU A 163 -12.46 1.11 -22.75
N THR A 164 -13.33 0.33 -22.11
CA THR A 164 -13.81 -0.93 -22.68
C THR A 164 -14.59 -0.70 -23.96
N VAL A 165 -15.47 0.30 -23.98
CA VAL A 165 -16.20 0.73 -25.19
C VAL A 165 -15.23 1.22 -26.26
N SER A 166 -14.24 2.04 -25.89
CA SER A 166 -13.22 2.53 -26.83
C SER A 166 -12.42 1.40 -27.46
N ILE A 167 -11.99 0.40 -26.67
CA ILE A 167 -11.29 -0.79 -27.16
C ILE A 167 -12.18 -1.59 -28.12
N HIS A 168 -13.48 -1.70 -27.83
CA HIS A 168 -14.42 -2.34 -28.73
C HIS A 168 -14.48 -1.63 -30.09
N HIS A 169 -14.63 -0.30 -30.10
CA HIS A 169 -14.62 0.49 -31.34
C HIS A 169 -13.29 0.36 -32.10
N VAL A 170 -12.16 0.32 -31.40
CA VAL A 170 -10.84 0.10 -32.04
C VAL A 170 -10.80 -1.28 -32.70
N SER A 171 -11.33 -2.31 -32.05
CA SER A 171 -11.41 -3.66 -32.61
C SER A 171 -12.32 -3.71 -33.85
N GLU A 172 -13.49 -3.08 -33.81
CA GLU A 172 -14.39 -3.00 -34.96
C GLU A 172 -13.74 -2.27 -36.14
N ASN A 173 -13.12 -1.11 -35.90
CA ASN A 173 -12.40 -0.36 -36.92
C ASN A 173 -11.24 -1.15 -37.53
N ALA A 174 -10.53 -1.94 -36.72
CA ALA A 174 -9.45 -2.80 -37.21
C ALA A 174 -9.99 -3.93 -38.11
N ASP A 175 -11.14 -4.51 -37.77
CA ASP A 175 -11.79 -5.53 -38.60
C ASP A 175 -12.30 -4.94 -39.92
N GLU A 176 -12.96 -3.77 -39.89
CA GLU A 176 -13.38 -3.06 -41.09
C GLU A 176 -12.20 -2.72 -42.01
N ALA A 177 -11.09 -2.23 -41.44
CA ALA A 177 -9.87 -1.94 -42.19
C ALA A 177 -9.28 -3.22 -42.82
N HIS A 178 -9.29 -4.34 -42.08
CA HIS A 178 -8.85 -5.63 -42.61
C HIS A 178 -9.73 -6.10 -43.78
N GLN A 179 -11.06 -6.02 -43.64
CA GLN A 179 -11.99 -6.36 -44.71
C GLN A 179 -11.82 -5.47 -45.94
N LEU A 180 -11.62 -4.16 -45.76
CA LEU A 180 -11.38 -3.22 -46.85
C LEU A 180 -10.06 -3.50 -47.57
N ALA A 181 -8.98 -3.75 -46.83
CA ALA A 181 -7.68 -4.11 -47.39
C ALA A 181 -7.75 -5.42 -48.19
N SER A 182 -8.46 -6.43 -47.67
CA SER A 182 -8.68 -7.71 -48.36
C SER A 182 -9.44 -7.52 -49.67
N ARG A 183 -10.54 -6.75 -49.66
CA ARG A 183 -11.31 -6.42 -50.87
C ARG A 183 -10.47 -5.65 -51.89
N SER A 184 -9.69 -4.67 -51.45
CA SER A 184 -8.78 -3.91 -52.32
C SER A 184 -7.72 -4.80 -52.97
N GLY A 185 -7.17 -5.75 -52.21
CA GLY A 185 -6.24 -6.75 -52.71
C GLY A 185 -6.87 -7.73 -53.70
N GLN A 186 -8.14 -8.08 -53.53
CA GLN A 186 -8.88 -8.86 -54.53
C GLN A 186 -9.09 -8.04 -55.81
N GLN A 187 -9.55 -6.80 -55.70
CA GLN A 187 -9.83 -5.96 -56.86
C GLN A 187 -8.58 -5.62 -57.67
N SER A 188 -7.43 -5.49 -56.99
CA SER A 188 -6.13 -5.33 -57.66
C SER A 188 -5.72 -6.59 -58.43
N ARG A 189 -6.01 -7.80 -57.91
CA ARG A 189 -5.78 -9.07 -58.62
C ARG A 189 -6.68 -9.19 -59.85
N ASP A 190 -7.97 -8.86 -59.71
CA ASP A 190 -8.91 -8.86 -60.82
C ASP A 190 -8.48 -7.86 -61.91
N GLY A 191 -8.03 -6.66 -61.50
CA GLY A 191 -7.47 -5.66 -62.41
C GLY A 191 -6.21 -6.13 -63.15
N ALA A 192 -5.30 -6.84 -62.45
CA ALA A 192 -4.12 -7.42 -63.08
C ALA A 192 -4.48 -8.43 -64.17
N GLN A 193 -5.50 -9.27 -63.93
CA GLN A 193 -5.99 -10.21 -64.93
C GLN A 193 -6.55 -9.51 -66.18
N VAL A 194 -7.27 -8.40 -66.00
CA VAL A 194 -7.79 -7.60 -67.12
C VAL A 194 -6.65 -7.00 -67.95
N ILE A 195 -5.58 -6.51 -67.30
CA ILE A 195 -4.39 -6.00 -67.98
C ILE A 195 -3.70 -7.12 -68.77
N GLU A 196 -3.55 -8.30 -68.20
CA GLU A 196 -2.93 -9.46 -68.87
C GLU A 196 -3.72 -9.88 -70.13
N ASN A 197 -5.05 -9.92 -70.02
CA ASN A 197 -5.93 -10.19 -71.17
C ASN A 197 -5.82 -9.11 -72.25
N THR A 198 -5.66 -7.85 -71.84
CA THR A 198 -5.48 -6.71 -72.76
C THR A 198 -4.15 -6.80 -73.49
N LEU A 199 -3.06 -7.16 -72.79
CA LEU A 199 -1.75 -7.39 -73.40
C LEU A 199 -1.78 -8.53 -74.41
N SER A 200 -2.45 -9.64 -74.08
CA SER A 200 -2.65 -10.76 -75.00
C SER A 200 -3.39 -10.32 -76.28
N SER A 201 -4.46 -9.54 -76.12
CA SER A 201 -5.22 -8.99 -77.25
C SER A 201 -4.38 -8.05 -78.12
N MET A 202 -3.56 -7.18 -77.51
CA MET A 202 -2.66 -6.27 -78.23
C MET A 202 -1.57 -7.02 -79.01
N ASN A 203 -1.02 -8.09 -78.45
CA ASN A 203 -0.11 -8.96 -79.19
C ASN A 203 -0.78 -9.63 -80.40
N GLY A 204 -2.06 -10.02 -80.26
CA GLY A 204 -2.87 -10.51 -81.36
C GLY A 204 -3.05 -9.48 -82.47
N ILE A 205 -3.39 -8.24 -82.11
CA ILE A 205 -3.51 -7.12 -83.07
C ILE A 205 -2.18 -6.87 -83.78
N ALA A 206 -1.07 -6.81 -83.05
CA ALA A 206 0.26 -6.60 -83.64
C ALA A 206 0.61 -7.68 -84.67
N ARG A 207 0.30 -8.96 -84.37
CA ARG A 207 0.48 -10.07 -85.33
C ARG A 207 -0.39 -9.90 -86.57
N THR A 208 -1.65 -9.52 -86.41
CA THR A 208 -2.56 -9.28 -87.54
C THR A 208 -2.06 -8.14 -88.43
N VAL A 209 -1.61 -7.03 -87.83
CA VAL A 209 -1.04 -5.89 -88.58
C VAL A 209 0.21 -6.31 -89.36
N GLN A 210 1.09 -7.13 -88.76
CA GLN A 210 2.28 -7.64 -89.44
C GLN A 210 1.93 -8.54 -90.65
N LEU A 211 0.93 -9.42 -90.49
CA LEU A 211 0.41 -10.25 -91.58
C LEU A 211 -0.16 -9.40 -92.71
N SER A 212 -1.00 -8.40 -92.38
CA SER A 212 -1.56 -7.48 -93.37
C SER A 212 -0.48 -6.70 -94.11
N SER A 213 0.55 -6.20 -93.42
CA SER A 213 1.68 -5.50 -94.05
C SER A 213 2.42 -6.40 -95.04
N THR A 214 2.66 -7.67 -94.68
CA THR A 214 3.30 -8.66 -95.55
C THR A 214 2.46 -8.93 -96.80
N GLN A 215 1.13 -9.02 -96.64
CA GLN A 215 0.21 -9.29 -97.74
C GLN A 215 0.08 -8.10 -98.69
N VAL A 216 0.10 -6.87 -98.18
CA VAL A 216 0.16 -5.64 -98.98
C VAL A 216 1.48 -5.56 -99.77
N ALA A 217 2.62 -5.90 -99.14
CA ALA A 217 3.90 -5.95 -99.84
C ALA A 217 3.89 -6.99 -100.97
N GLY A 218 3.32 -8.18 -100.71
CA GLY A 218 3.14 -9.21 -101.74
C GLY A 218 2.21 -8.76 -102.88
N LEU A 219 1.15 -8.01 -102.57
CA LEU A 219 0.29 -7.41 -103.60
C LEU A 219 1.07 -6.41 -104.47
N GLY A 220 1.92 -5.57 -103.86
CA GLY A 220 2.82 -4.66 -104.58
C GLY A 220 3.73 -5.39 -105.57
N GLN A 221 4.37 -6.49 -105.13
CA GLN A 221 5.21 -7.32 -106.00
C GLN A 221 4.42 -7.95 -107.16
N HIS A 222 3.19 -8.43 -106.90
CA HIS A 222 2.33 -8.94 -107.97
C HIS A 222 1.92 -7.84 -108.94
N SER A 223 1.63 -6.63 -108.47
CA SER A 223 1.33 -5.48 -109.33
C SER A 223 2.53 -5.11 -110.21
N GLU A 224 3.75 -5.08 -109.68
CA GLU A 224 4.97 -4.84 -110.47
C GLU A 224 5.15 -5.91 -111.57
N HIS A 225 4.92 -7.17 -111.24
CA HIS A 225 5.00 -8.27 -112.19
C HIS A 225 3.93 -8.15 -113.29
N ILE A 226 2.71 -7.75 -112.93
CA ILE A 226 1.65 -7.45 -113.90
C ILE A 226 2.07 -6.28 -114.80
N SER A 227 2.58 -5.18 -114.25
CA SER A 227 3.06 -4.03 -115.03
C SER A 227 4.17 -4.41 -116.01
N SER A 228 5.09 -5.29 -115.61
CA SER A 228 6.12 -5.84 -116.50
C SER A 228 5.49 -6.63 -117.67
N ILE A 229 4.51 -7.50 -117.40
CA ILE A 229 3.78 -8.23 -118.43
C ILE A 229 3.03 -7.28 -119.36
N ILE A 230 2.36 -6.26 -118.83
CA ILE A 230 1.66 -5.24 -119.62
C ILE A 230 2.63 -4.47 -120.53
N SER A 231 3.84 -4.15 -120.05
CA SER A 231 4.89 -3.54 -120.87
C SER A 231 5.33 -4.44 -122.04
N VAL A 232 5.48 -5.75 -121.78
CA VAL A 232 5.76 -6.74 -122.84
C VAL A 232 4.62 -6.81 -123.85
N ILE A 233 3.36 -6.84 -123.40
CA ILE A 233 2.18 -6.85 -124.28
C ILE A 233 2.14 -5.58 -125.13
N GLN A 234 2.43 -4.41 -124.56
CA GLN A 234 2.53 -3.15 -125.28
C GLN A 234 3.62 -3.24 -126.37
N GLY A 235 4.80 -3.77 -126.04
CA GLY A 235 5.87 -3.99 -127.00
C GLY A 235 5.47 -4.92 -128.15
N ILE A 236 4.77 -6.02 -127.83
CA ILE A 236 4.22 -6.94 -128.83
C ILE A 236 3.19 -6.24 -129.72
N ALA A 237 2.29 -5.45 -129.14
CA ALA A 237 1.28 -4.70 -129.88
C ALA A 237 1.92 -3.68 -130.84
N ASP A 238 2.93 -2.93 -130.40
CA ASP A 238 3.64 -1.96 -131.24
C ASP A 238 4.41 -2.67 -132.36
N GLN A 239 5.06 -3.80 -132.08
CA GLN A 239 5.74 -4.63 -133.08
C GLN A 239 4.74 -5.22 -134.09
N THR A 240 3.58 -5.68 -133.63
CA THR A 240 2.50 -6.22 -134.48
C THR A 240 1.92 -5.12 -135.36
N ASN A 241 1.72 -3.91 -134.84
CA ASN A 241 1.26 -2.75 -135.62
C ASN A 241 2.27 -2.36 -136.71
N LEU A 242 3.58 -2.40 -136.42
CA LEU A 242 4.62 -2.17 -137.43
C LEU A 242 4.69 -3.27 -138.49
N LEU A 243 4.61 -4.55 -138.08
CA LEU A 243 4.55 -5.69 -138.99
C LEU A 243 3.34 -5.61 -139.93
N ALA A 244 2.18 -5.29 -139.38
CA ALA A 244 0.93 -5.13 -140.13
C ALA A 244 0.99 -3.94 -141.09
N LEU A 245 1.60 -2.82 -140.69
CA LEU A 245 1.82 -1.68 -141.57
C LEU A 245 2.73 -2.04 -142.75
N ASN A 246 3.84 -2.73 -142.51
CA ASN A 246 4.75 -3.20 -143.56
C ASN A 246 4.03 -4.16 -144.53
N ALA A 247 3.22 -5.08 -144.00
CA ALA A 247 2.40 -5.99 -144.81
C ALA A 247 1.36 -5.24 -145.66
N ALA A 248 0.70 -4.21 -145.11
CA ALA A 248 -0.26 -3.38 -145.84
C ALA A 248 0.42 -2.60 -146.99
N ILE A 249 1.63 -2.07 -146.75
CA ILE A 249 2.43 -1.38 -147.77
C ILE A 249 2.81 -2.36 -148.91
N GLU A 250 3.30 -3.55 -148.58
CA GLU A 250 3.70 -4.53 -149.61
C GLU A 250 2.48 -5.09 -150.35
N ALA A 251 1.34 -5.27 -149.67
CA ALA A 251 0.08 -5.66 -150.30
C ALA A 251 -0.43 -4.57 -151.28
N ALA A 252 -0.31 -3.28 -150.94
CA ALA A 252 -0.61 -2.19 -151.86
C ALA A 252 0.34 -2.15 -153.06
N ARG A 253 1.62 -2.53 -152.87
CA ARG A 253 2.63 -2.62 -153.92
C ARG A 253 2.37 -3.75 -154.93
N ALA A 254 1.74 -4.85 -154.48
CA ALA A 254 1.35 -5.97 -155.34
C ALA A 254 0.08 -5.73 -156.19
N GLY A 255 -0.58 -4.57 -156.05
CA GLY A 255 -1.75 -4.20 -156.85
C GLY A 255 -2.97 -5.11 -156.63
N GLU A 256 -3.67 -5.48 -157.71
CA GLU A 256 -4.91 -6.28 -157.62
C GLU A 256 -4.69 -7.69 -157.01
N GLN A 257 -3.49 -8.26 -157.11
CA GLN A 257 -3.16 -9.57 -156.50
C GLN A 257 -3.02 -9.50 -154.97
N GLY A 258 -2.85 -8.30 -154.39
CA GLY A 258 -2.63 -8.08 -152.95
C GLY A 258 -3.87 -7.68 -152.15
N ARG A 259 -5.04 -7.47 -152.78
CA ARG A 259 -6.24 -6.91 -152.11
C ARG A 259 -6.71 -7.69 -150.89
N GLY A 260 -6.72 -9.03 -150.96
CA GLY A 260 -7.14 -9.86 -149.82
C GLY A 260 -6.17 -9.74 -148.63
N PHE A 261 -4.87 -9.66 -148.90
CA PHE A 261 -3.83 -9.47 -147.89
C PHE A 261 -3.87 -8.07 -147.27
N ALA A 262 -4.20 -7.04 -148.05
CA ALA A 262 -4.32 -5.67 -147.55
C ALA A 262 -5.42 -5.54 -146.48
N VAL A 263 -6.58 -6.17 -146.69
CA VAL A 263 -7.70 -6.14 -145.73
C VAL A 263 -7.32 -6.83 -144.41
N VAL A 264 -6.67 -7.99 -144.48
CA VAL A 264 -6.21 -8.70 -143.26
C VAL A 264 -5.13 -7.90 -142.54
N ALA A 265 -4.20 -7.27 -143.27
CA ALA A 265 -3.16 -6.44 -142.68
C ALA A 265 -3.74 -5.22 -141.94
N ASP A 266 -4.74 -4.54 -142.51
CA ASP A 266 -5.41 -3.42 -141.82
C ASP A 266 -6.21 -3.86 -140.58
N GLU A 267 -6.84 -5.03 -140.62
CA GLU A 267 -7.56 -5.58 -139.45
C GLU A 267 -6.59 -5.94 -138.31
N VAL A 268 -5.45 -6.58 -138.64
CA VAL A 268 -4.39 -6.88 -137.67
C VAL A 268 -3.79 -5.59 -137.10
N ARG A 269 -3.61 -4.56 -137.94
CA ARG A 269 -3.12 -3.24 -137.51
C ARG A 269 -4.09 -2.58 -136.54
N LEU A 270 -5.39 -2.63 -136.83
CA LEU A 270 -6.43 -2.08 -135.95
C LEU A 270 -6.48 -2.83 -134.60
N LEU A 271 -6.37 -4.17 -134.62
CA LEU A 271 -6.35 -4.98 -133.41
C LEU A 271 -5.11 -4.69 -132.54
N ALA A 272 -3.95 -4.51 -133.16
CA ALA A 272 -2.70 -4.14 -132.48
C ALA A 272 -2.81 -2.75 -131.85
N GLN A 273 -3.38 -1.76 -132.56
CA GLN A 273 -3.62 -0.42 -132.01
C GLN A 273 -4.62 -0.43 -130.85
N ASN A 274 -5.68 -1.25 -130.93
CA ASN A 274 -6.65 -1.40 -129.85
C ASN A 274 -6.00 -2.05 -128.62
N THR A 275 -5.17 -3.07 -128.82
CA THR A 275 -4.41 -3.73 -127.75
C THR A 275 -3.49 -2.73 -127.04
N GLY A 276 -2.71 -1.94 -127.79
CA GLY A 276 -1.83 -0.92 -127.23
C GLY A 276 -2.56 0.23 -126.52
N LYS A 277 -3.80 0.54 -126.94
CA LYS A 277 -4.64 1.51 -126.22
C LYS A 277 -5.16 0.93 -124.91
N SER A 278 -5.57 -0.33 -124.87
CA SER A 278 -6.06 -0.99 -123.67
C SER A 278 -4.98 -1.15 -122.60
N THR A 279 -3.74 -1.47 -122.99
CA THR A 279 -2.60 -1.56 -122.07
C THR A 279 -2.17 -0.21 -121.50
N LYS A 280 -2.30 0.89 -122.27
CA LYS A 280 -2.05 2.27 -121.79
C LYS A 280 -3.14 2.84 -120.88
N GLY A 281 -4.35 2.28 -120.92
CA GLY A 281 -5.48 2.71 -120.09
C GLY A 281 -5.47 2.14 -118.66
N LEU A 282 -4.55 1.22 -118.37
CA LEU A 282 -4.33 0.70 -117.02
C LEU A 282 -3.39 1.67 -116.28
N PRO A 283 -3.83 2.29 -115.17
CA PRO A 283 -2.96 3.17 -114.39
C PRO A 283 -1.81 2.38 -113.73
N GLU A 284 -0.65 3.04 -113.57
CA GLU A 284 0.52 2.52 -112.84
C GLU A 284 0.22 2.17 -111.38
#